data_AF-A0A0C2W2M6-F1
#
_entry.id   AF-A0A0C2W2M6-F1
#
_cell.length_a   1.000
_cell.length_b   1.000
_cell.length_c   1.000
_cell.angle_alpha   90.00
_cell.angle_beta   90.00
_cell.angle_gamma   90.00
#
_symmetry.space_group_name_H-M   'P 1'
#
loop_
_entity.id
_entity.type
_entity.pdbx_description
1 polymer ?
#
loop_
_entity_poly.entity_id
_entity_poly.type
_entity_poly.pdbx_seq_one_letter_code
_entity_poly.pdbx_strand_id
1 'polypeptide(L)'
;MFSLVESLELILGWSIILFIALHLYRKAENLPSIWKVAIAIAVGLFSFSINIPVAGELISLPILPLGVWALNFFLRKRERSWERYRPFAWLGFGANFVFLILALLAIPLQNLIYPEDRLTTYVSDTENASLIVLHPSADDSAALDKKILLEQLEISNQQAVQSEEWYYDTVMDHEMEDRNERFPYQLAEVSAKWGSGFSPLVFIEEDGQGIVVMKEAEQKYFRLEHSILQRGES
;
A
#
# COMPACT_ATOMS: atom_id res chain seq x y z
N MET A 1 5.97 -3.47 -0.35
CA MET A 1 6.37 -3.82 -1.74
C MET A 1 5.57 -2.90 -2.64
N PHE A 2 6.12 -2.34 -3.73
CA PHE A 2 5.31 -1.44 -4.58
C PHE A 2 4.12 -2.20 -5.17
N SER A 3 2.93 -1.62 -5.09
CA SER A 3 1.76 -2.19 -5.75
C SER A 3 1.88 -2.03 -7.28
N LEU A 4 1.13 -2.86 -8.00
CA LEU A 4 1.03 -2.75 -9.45
C LEU A 4 0.40 -1.42 -9.86
N VAL A 5 -0.56 -0.92 -9.07
CA VAL A 5 -1.20 0.38 -9.30
C VAL A 5 -0.19 1.51 -9.15
N GLU A 6 0.61 1.52 -8.07
CA GLU A 6 1.70 2.51 -7.89
C GLU A 6 2.72 2.46 -9.02
N SER A 7 3.07 1.26 -9.47
CA SER A 7 4.02 1.07 -10.58
C SER A 7 3.48 1.66 -11.89
N LEU A 8 2.19 1.45 -12.17
CA LEU A 8 1.51 2.01 -13.34
C LEU A 8 1.36 3.53 -13.25
N GLU A 9 1.03 4.06 -12.07
CA GLU A 9 1.03 5.50 -11.80
C GLU A 9 2.39 6.10 -12.15
N LEU A 10 3.49 5.51 -11.67
CA LEU A 10 4.82 6.05 -11.88
C LEU A 10 5.16 6.11 -13.38
N ILE A 11 4.89 5.03 -14.11
CA ILE A 11 5.12 4.93 -15.55
C ILE A 11 4.27 5.96 -16.31
N LEU A 12 2.99 6.09 -15.94
CA LEU A 12 2.06 7.02 -16.57
C LEU A 12 2.47 8.48 -16.32
N GLY A 13 2.81 8.83 -15.08
CA GLY A 13 3.25 10.17 -14.70
C GLY A 13 4.50 10.60 -15.47
N TRP A 14 5.54 9.76 -15.51
CA TRP A 14 6.75 10.06 -16.29
C TRP A 14 6.49 10.11 -17.79
N SER A 15 5.58 9.29 -18.32
CA SER A 15 5.17 9.33 -19.73
C SER A 15 4.49 10.66 -20.09
N ILE A 16 3.60 11.16 -19.23
CA ILE A 16 2.95 12.46 -19.39
C ILE A 16 3.99 13.59 -19.38
N ILE A 17 4.91 13.58 -18.40
CA ILE A 17 5.96 14.61 -18.29
C ILE A 17 6.86 14.58 -19.53
N LEU A 18 7.29 13.40 -19.97
CA LEU A 18 8.12 13.24 -21.16
C LEU A 18 7.41 13.74 -22.41
N PHE A 19 6.13 13.40 -22.59
CA PHE A 19 5.32 13.87 -23.71
C PHE A 19 5.23 15.40 -23.74
N ILE A 20 4.94 16.04 -22.60
CA ILE A 20 4.86 17.51 -22.50
C ILE A 20 6.24 18.13 -22.74
N ALA A 21 7.31 17.56 -22.18
CA ALA A 21 8.67 18.03 -22.39
C ALA A 21 9.06 18.02 -23.87
N LEU A 22 8.74 16.93 -24.59
CA LEU A 22 8.98 16.81 -26.03
C LEU A 22 8.15 17.82 -26.84
N HIS A 23 6.89 18.04 -26.46
CA HIS A 23 6.04 19.04 -27.09
C HIS A 23 6.62 20.46 -26.92
N LEU A 24 7.01 20.83 -25.70
CA LEU A 24 7.65 22.12 -25.40
C LEU A 24 8.99 22.27 -26.13
N TYR A 25 9.78 21.20 -26.19
CA TYR A 25 11.07 21.17 -26.88
C TYR A 25 10.93 21.47 -28.37
N ARG A 26 9.96 20.84 -29.04
CA ARG A 26 9.70 21.04 -30.48
C ARG A 26 9.19 22.43 -30.81
N LYS A 27 8.51 23.11 -29.88
CA LYS A 27 7.97 24.47 -30.06
C LYS A 27 8.98 25.57 -29.75
N ALA A 28 10.14 25.25 -29.18
CA ALA A 28 11.12 26.25 -28.79
C ALA A 28 11.83 26.85 -30.03
N GLU A 29 11.72 28.17 -30.21
CA GLU A 29 12.39 28.89 -31.30
C GLU A 29 13.93 28.70 -31.32
N ASN A 30 14.52 28.54 -30.13
CA ASN A 30 15.94 28.26 -29.95
C ASN A 30 16.10 26.95 -29.18
N LEU A 31 16.41 25.87 -29.90
CA LEU A 31 16.55 24.53 -29.34
C LEU A 31 17.55 24.52 -28.16
N PRO A 32 17.08 24.34 -26.92
CA PRO A 32 17.97 24.21 -25.79
C PRO A 32 18.73 22.89 -25.87
N SER A 33 19.91 22.83 -25.24
CA SER A 33 20.61 21.56 -25.04
C SER A 33 19.75 20.62 -24.17
N ILE A 34 19.52 19.39 -24.65
CA ILE A 34 18.63 18.40 -24.02
C ILE A 34 19.04 18.12 -22.56
N TRP A 35 20.35 18.01 -22.28
CA TRP A 35 20.83 17.79 -20.91
C TRP A 35 20.47 18.95 -19.97
N LYS A 36 20.52 20.20 -20.45
CA LYS A 36 20.10 21.37 -19.67
C LYS A 36 18.60 21.43 -19.45
N VAL A 37 17.81 20.89 -20.39
CA VAL A 37 16.36 20.72 -20.20
C VAL A 37 16.08 19.71 -19.10
N ALA A 38 16.75 18.55 -19.14
CA ALA A 38 16.62 17.54 -18.09
C ALA A 38 16.96 18.11 -16.70
N ILE A 39 18.05 18.88 -16.59
CA ILE A 39 18.40 19.59 -15.35
C ILE A 39 17.32 20.60 -14.96
N ALA A 40 16.78 21.37 -15.90
CA ALA A 40 15.75 22.36 -15.59
C ALA A 40 14.47 21.71 -15.04
N ILE A 41 14.04 20.57 -15.62
CA ILE A 41 12.92 19.78 -15.11
C ILE A 41 13.25 19.21 -13.73
N ALA A 42 14.41 18.57 -13.58
CA ALA A 42 14.82 17.95 -12.32
C ALA A 42 14.92 18.97 -11.17
N VAL A 43 15.51 20.13 -11.42
CA VAL A 43 15.55 21.22 -10.43
C VAL A 43 14.13 21.77 -10.21
N GLY A 44 13.30 21.88 -11.25
CA GLY A 44 11.92 22.32 -11.13
C GLY A 44 11.03 21.45 -10.23
N LEU A 45 11.34 20.16 -10.09
CA LEU A 45 10.61 19.24 -9.20
C LEU A 45 10.68 19.68 -7.72
N PHE A 46 11.78 20.34 -7.32
CA PHE A 46 11.92 20.81 -5.95
C PHE A 46 10.83 21.81 -5.59
N SER A 47 10.01 21.42 -4.62
CA SER A 47 8.93 22.24 -4.10
C SER A 47 8.91 22.21 -2.58
N PHE A 48 8.30 23.23 -1.98
CA PHE A 48 7.84 23.15 -0.61
C PHE A 48 6.43 22.55 -0.61
N SER A 49 6.24 21.48 0.15
CA SER A 49 4.99 20.74 0.23
C SER A 49 4.51 20.58 1.67
N ILE A 50 3.19 20.42 1.83
CA ILE A 50 2.56 20.03 3.10
C ILE A 50 2.00 18.62 2.94
N ASN A 51 2.22 17.76 3.93
CA ASN A 51 1.70 16.41 3.94
C ASN A 51 0.31 16.39 4.58
N ILE A 52 -0.65 15.82 3.87
CA ILE A 52 -2.04 15.70 4.30
C ILE A 52 -2.38 14.20 4.38
N PRO A 53 -2.89 13.71 5.52
CA PRO A 53 -3.36 12.33 5.61
C PRO A 53 -4.67 12.17 4.81
N VAL A 54 -4.69 11.24 3.86
CA VAL A 54 -5.85 10.89 3.03
C VAL A 54 -5.92 9.38 2.92
N ALA A 55 -7.02 8.78 3.36
CA ALA A 55 -7.25 7.32 3.29
C ALA A 55 -6.10 6.46 3.85
N GLY A 56 -5.49 6.87 4.96
CA GLY A 56 -4.37 6.16 5.59
C GLY A 56 -2.98 6.50 5.01
N GLU A 57 -2.93 7.20 3.87
CA GLU A 57 -1.67 7.59 3.22
C GLU A 57 -1.33 9.07 3.42
N LEU A 58 -0.05 9.42 3.42
CA LEU A 58 0.42 10.81 3.50
C LEU A 58 0.67 11.38 2.09
N ILE A 59 -0.25 12.23 1.64
CA ILE A 59 -0.16 12.86 0.32
C ILE A 59 0.50 14.23 0.43
N SER A 60 1.51 14.47 -0.41
CA SER A 60 2.25 15.74 -0.44
C SER A 60 1.59 16.75 -1.39
N LEU A 61 1.05 17.84 -0.85
CA LEU A 61 0.52 18.96 -1.65
C LEU A 61 1.64 19.98 -1.93
N PRO A 62 2.11 20.15 -3.18
CA PRO A 62 3.13 21.14 -3.53
C PRO A 62 2.55 22.57 -3.50
N ILE A 63 3.18 23.48 -2.75
CA ILE A 63 2.71 24.86 -2.55
C ILE A 63 3.66 25.87 -3.21
N LEU A 64 4.97 25.76 -2.93
CA LEU A 64 5.94 26.75 -3.43
C LEU A 64 6.93 26.12 -4.41
N PRO A 65 7.16 26.74 -5.59
CA PRO A 65 8.04 26.22 -6.62
C PRO A 65 9.51 26.60 -6.37
N LEU A 66 10.10 26.09 -5.28
CA LEU A 66 11.46 26.42 -4.84
C LEU A 66 12.51 26.23 -5.95
N GLY A 67 12.42 25.14 -6.69
CA GLY A 67 13.29 24.83 -7.82
C GLY A 67 13.23 25.87 -8.94
N VAL A 68 12.02 26.33 -9.26
CA VAL A 68 11.79 27.38 -10.27
C VAL A 68 12.40 28.70 -9.80
N TRP A 69 12.23 29.05 -8.53
CA TRP A 69 12.83 30.26 -7.95
C TRP A 69 14.35 30.20 -7.93
N ALA A 70 14.93 29.04 -7.59
CA ALA A 70 16.37 28.83 -7.64
C ALA A 70 16.89 29.02 -9.07
N LEU A 71 16.31 28.36 -10.07
CA LEU A 71 16.72 28.51 -11.47
C LEU A 71 16.56 29.96 -11.96
N ASN A 72 15.47 30.62 -11.61
CA ASN A 72 15.25 32.03 -11.93
C ASN A 72 16.40 32.89 -11.35
N PHE A 73 16.76 32.70 -10.09
CA PHE A 73 17.83 33.46 -9.45
C PHE A 73 19.19 33.27 -10.14
N PHE A 74 19.56 32.03 -10.49
CA PHE A 74 20.85 31.75 -11.14
C PHE A 74 20.89 32.12 -12.62
N LEU A 75 19.79 31.96 -13.37
CA LEU A 75 19.75 32.17 -14.82
C LEU A 75 19.37 33.60 -15.21
N ARG A 76 18.74 34.38 -14.33
CA ARG A 76 18.35 35.77 -14.63
C ARG A 76 19.53 36.69 -14.94
N LYS A 77 20.74 36.36 -14.48
CA LYS A 77 21.97 37.12 -14.77
C LYS A 77 22.56 36.85 -16.16
N ARG A 78 22.07 35.85 -16.90
CA ARG A 78 22.55 35.49 -18.24
C ARG A 78 21.47 35.84 -19.27
N GLU A 79 21.81 36.69 -20.24
CA GLU A 79 20.89 37.15 -21.29
C GLU A 79 20.05 36.02 -21.87
N ARG A 80 18.72 36.19 -21.82
CA ARG A 80 17.66 35.30 -22.36
C ARG A 80 17.72 33.82 -21.94
N SER A 81 18.61 33.45 -21.02
CA SER A 81 18.77 32.05 -20.58
C SER A 81 17.55 31.61 -19.77
N TRP A 82 17.05 32.47 -18.87
CA TRP A 82 15.84 32.18 -18.11
C TRP A 82 14.64 31.94 -19.02
N GLU A 83 14.39 32.81 -20.00
CA GLU A 83 13.25 32.70 -20.93
C GLU A 83 13.25 31.36 -21.67
N ARG A 84 14.43 30.87 -22.06
CA ARG A 84 14.58 29.58 -22.75
C ARG A 84 14.26 28.37 -21.87
N TYR A 85 14.66 28.39 -20.59
CA TYR A 85 14.52 27.24 -19.68
C TYR A 85 13.30 27.30 -18.76
N ARG A 86 12.66 28.47 -18.64
CA ARG A 86 11.45 28.69 -17.84
C ARG A 86 10.35 27.65 -18.05
N PRO A 87 9.91 27.30 -19.28
CA PRO A 87 8.82 26.35 -19.45
C PRO A 87 9.16 24.96 -18.90
N PHE A 88 10.41 24.54 -18.99
CA PHE A 88 10.87 23.24 -18.47
C PHE A 88 10.99 23.23 -16.94
N ALA A 89 11.41 24.34 -16.33
CA ALA A 89 11.39 24.49 -14.88
C ALA A 89 9.96 24.40 -14.32
N TRP A 90 9.01 25.08 -14.97
CA TRP A 90 7.60 25.01 -14.61
C TRP A 90 6.98 23.64 -14.88
N LEU A 91 7.43 22.91 -15.91
CA LEU A 91 7.04 21.52 -16.12
C LEU A 91 7.51 20.63 -14.96
N GLY A 92 8.74 20.83 -14.47
CA GLY A 92 9.24 20.15 -13.28
C GLY A 92 8.36 20.40 -12.06
N PHE A 93 7.97 21.65 -11.80
CA PHE A 93 7.06 21.94 -10.69
C PHE A 93 5.67 21.33 -10.92
N GLY A 94 5.15 21.45 -12.16
CA GLY A 94 3.86 20.89 -12.58
C GLY A 94 3.78 19.37 -12.48
N ALA A 95 4.90 18.66 -12.62
CA ALA A 95 4.97 17.22 -12.43
C ALA A 95 4.51 16.78 -11.04
N ASN A 96 4.77 17.59 -9.99
CA ASN A 96 4.27 17.29 -8.65
C ASN A 96 2.73 17.22 -8.62
N PHE A 97 2.03 18.07 -9.38
CA PHE A 97 0.56 18.02 -9.48
C PHE A 97 0.08 16.85 -10.33
N VAL A 98 0.83 16.45 -11.35
CA VAL A 98 0.52 15.23 -12.12
C VAL A 98 0.54 14.02 -11.19
N PHE A 99 1.62 13.84 -10.41
CA PHE A 99 1.71 12.75 -9.44
C PHE A 99 0.66 12.87 -8.33
N LEU A 100 0.39 14.08 -7.83
CA LEU A 100 -0.69 14.28 -6.85
C LEU A 100 -2.05 13.78 -7.36
N ILE A 101 -2.41 14.12 -8.60
CA ILE A 101 -3.67 13.70 -9.20
C ILE A 101 -3.68 12.18 -9.41
N LEU A 102 -2.59 11.60 -9.89
CA LEU A 102 -2.49 10.16 -10.09
C LEU A 102 -2.59 9.40 -8.77
N ALA A 103 -1.91 9.84 -7.71
CA ALA A 103 -2.00 9.26 -6.37
C ALA A 103 -3.43 9.30 -5.84
N LEU A 104 -4.14 10.43 -5.99
CA LEU A 104 -5.55 10.53 -5.59
C LEU A 104 -6.48 9.60 -6.38
N LEU A 105 -6.17 9.35 -7.65
CA LEU A 105 -6.90 8.38 -8.49
C LEU A 105 -6.52 6.94 -8.18
N ALA A 106 -5.30 6.70 -7.69
CA ALA A 106 -4.82 5.38 -7.30
C ALA A 106 -5.63 4.82 -6.12
N ILE A 107 -6.05 5.65 -5.16
CA ILE A 107 -6.84 5.21 -3.99
C ILE A 107 -8.12 4.45 -4.38
N PRO A 108 -9.08 5.05 -5.12
CA PRO A 108 -10.29 4.31 -5.51
C PRO A 108 -9.98 3.16 -6.47
N LEU A 109 -8.94 3.26 -7.29
CA LEU A 109 -8.54 2.20 -8.22
C LEU A 109 -7.97 0.98 -7.48
N GLN A 110 -7.17 1.21 -6.45
CA GLN A 110 -6.61 0.18 -5.58
C GLN A 110 -7.73 -0.55 -4.86
N ASN A 111 -8.68 0.17 -4.26
CA ASN A 111 -9.84 -0.44 -3.59
C ASN A 111 -10.76 -1.21 -4.56
N LEU A 112 -10.85 -0.80 -5.82
CA LEU A 112 -11.63 -1.50 -6.83
C LEU A 112 -10.97 -2.83 -7.25
N ILE A 113 -9.65 -2.86 -7.38
CA ILE A 113 -8.89 -4.04 -7.84
C ILE A 113 -8.56 -4.99 -6.68
N TYR A 114 -8.26 -4.42 -5.52
CA TYR A 114 -7.85 -5.07 -4.27
C TYR A 114 -8.80 -4.64 -3.14
N PRO A 115 -10.05 -5.12 -3.16
CA PRO A 115 -11.05 -4.78 -2.15
C PRO A 115 -10.59 -5.25 -0.77
N GLU A 116 -10.40 -4.31 0.14
CA GLU A 116 -9.82 -4.62 1.44
C GLU A 116 -10.80 -5.27 2.45
N ASP A 117 -12.07 -5.42 2.07
CA ASP A 117 -13.12 -6.11 2.80
C ASP A 117 -13.20 -7.60 2.48
N ARG A 118 -12.26 -8.12 1.67
CA ARG A 118 -12.21 -9.52 1.26
C ARG A 118 -10.94 -10.20 1.71
N LEU A 119 -11.08 -11.38 2.31
CA LEU A 119 -9.94 -12.19 2.73
C LEU A 119 -9.05 -12.60 1.55
N THR A 120 -9.63 -12.85 0.37
CA THR A 120 -8.90 -13.13 -0.88
C THR A 120 -7.85 -12.09 -1.25
N THR A 121 -8.00 -10.86 -0.75
CA THR A 121 -7.03 -9.78 -1.00
C THR A 121 -5.74 -10.00 -0.22
N TYR A 122 -5.84 -10.60 0.97
CA TYR A 122 -4.74 -10.81 1.91
C TYR A 122 -4.17 -12.24 1.86
N VAL A 123 -5.02 -13.21 1.53
CA VAL A 123 -4.66 -14.62 1.39
C VAL A 123 -5.17 -15.06 0.03
N SER A 124 -4.26 -15.23 -0.93
CA SER A 124 -4.60 -15.67 -2.30
C SER A 124 -3.86 -16.92 -2.74
N ASP A 125 -2.62 -17.10 -2.29
CA ASP A 125 -1.86 -18.31 -2.54
C ASP A 125 -1.64 -19.03 -1.21
N THR A 126 -2.12 -20.27 -1.15
CA THR A 126 -2.04 -21.14 0.02
C THR A 126 -1.29 -22.44 -0.28
N GLU A 127 -0.61 -22.56 -1.44
CA GLU A 127 0.06 -23.79 -1.85
C GLU A 127 1.09 -24.24 -0.80
N ASN A 128 1.92 -23.29 -0.35
CA ASN A 128 2.94 -23.52 0.68
C ASN A 128 2.46 -23.14 2.09
N ALA A 129 1.20 -22.72 2.25
CA ALA A 129 0.71 -22.27 3.55
C ALA A 129 0.93 -23.32 4.65
N SER A 130 1.37 -22.86 5.81
CA SER A 130 1.62 -23.71 6.97
C SER A 130 1.11 -23.06 8.24
N LEU A 131 0.77 -23.89 9.22
CA LEU A 131 0.32 -23.47 10.53
C LEU A 131 1.53 -23.44 11.48
N ILE A 132 1.74 -22.31 12.15
CA ILE A 132 2.73 -22.18 13.22
C ILE A 132 1.99 -21.99 14.52
N VAL A 133 2.28 -22.83 15.52
CA VAL A 133 1.79 -22.68 16.89
C VAL A 133 2.54 -21.54 17.57
N LEU A 134 1.80 -20.58 18.12
CA LEU A 134 2.35 -19.42 18.83
C LEU A 134 2.21 -19.52 20.35
N HIS A 135 1.26 -20.31 20.85
CA HIS A 135 0.91 -20.36 22.27
C HIS A 135 0.67 -21.80 22.76
N PRO A 136 1.02 -22.15 24.02
CA PRO A 136 0.78 -23.48 24.57
C PRO A 136 -0.69 -23.92 24.67
N SER A 137 -1.64 -22.99 24.55
CA SER A 137 -3.08 -23.30 24.46
C SER A 137 -3.48 -23.87 23.10
N ALA A 138 -2.60 -23.80 22.09
CA ALA A 138 -2.83 -24.43 20.81
C ALA A 138 -2.83 -25.96 20.95
N ASP A 139 -3.73 -26.60 20.21
CA ASP A 139 -3.63 -28.02 19.94
C ASP A 139 -2.45 -28.27 18.98
N ASP A 140 -1.39 -28.90 19.49
CA ASP A 140 -0.19 -29.28 18.74
C ASP A 140 -0.49 -30.30 17.62
N SER A 141 -1.65 -30.98 17.68
CA SER A 141 -2.10 -31.91 16.64
C SER A 141 -2.87 -31.25 15.50
N ALA A 142 -3.17 -29.94 15.62
CA ALA A 142 -3.91 -29.21 14.62
C ALA A 142 -3.12 -29.07 13.31
N ALA A 143 -3.73 -29.48 12.21
CA ALA A 143 -3.20 -29.32 10.86
C ALA A 143 -4.09 -28.40 10.02
N LEU A 144 -3.49 -27.64 9.10
CA LEU A 144 -4.22 -26.75 8.20
C LEU A 144 -4.93 -27.55 7.09
N ASP A 145 -6.25 -27.42 6.99
CA ASP A 145 -7.01 -27.85 5.82
C ASP A 145 -6.94 -26.80 4.71
N LYS A 146 -5.96 -26.96 3.82
CA LYS A 146 -5.76 -26.06 2.68
C LYS A 146 -6.96 -26.01 1.74
N LYS A 147 -7.70 -27.12 1.60
CA LYS A 147 -8.82 -27.21 0.68
C LYS A 147 -10.00 -26.40 1.22
N ILE A 148 -10.34 -26.60 2.49
CA ILE A 148 -11.40 -25.83 3.17
C ILE A 148 -11.01 -24.35 3.24
N LEU A 149 -9.74 -24.03 3.50
CA LEU A 149 -9.27 -22.64 3.47
C LEU A 149 -9.57 -21.98 2.12
N LEU A 150 -9.15 -22.61 1.01
CA LEU A 150 -9.38 -22.11 -0.34
C LEU A 150 -10.86 -21.92 -0.67
N GLU A 151 -11.71 -22.89 -0.32
CA GLU A 151 -13.16 -22.82 -0.53
C GLU A 151 -13.79 -21.63 0.24
N GLN A 152 -13.22 -21.26 1.39
CA GLN A 152 -13.79 -20.23 2.25
C GLN A 152 -13.26 -18.81 2.01
N LEU A 153 -12.16 -18.64 1.26
CA LEU A 153 -11.62 -17.31 0.97
C LEU A 153 -12.67 -16.38 0.33
N GLU A 154 -13.47 -16.91 -0.62
CA GLU A 154 -14.44 -16.13 -1.38
C GLU A 154 -15.75 -15.84 -0.61
N ILE A 155 -16.13 -16.70 0.33
CA ILE A 155 -17.38 -16.60 1.09
C ILE A 155 -17.21 -15.98 2.49
N SER A 156 -15.96 -15.81 2.93
CA SER A 156 -15.63 -15.16 4.20
C SER A 156 -16.22 -13.75 4.28
N ASN A 157 -16.73 -13.40 5.46
CA ASN A 157 -17.29 -12.07 5.72
C ASN A 157 -16.40 -11.33 6.71
N GLN A 158 -16.04 -10.08 6.38
CA GLN A 158 -15.42 -9.19 7.34
C GLN A 158 -16.42 -8.90 8.47
N GLN A 159 -15.98 -9.03 9.71
CA GLN A 159 -16.77 -8.68 10.89
C GLN A 159 -16.03 -7.62 11.73
N ALA A 160 -16.79 -6.85 12.51
CA ALA A 160 -16.21 -5.93 13.47
C ALA A 160 -15.48 -6.73 14.56
N VAL A 161 -14.23 -6.37 14.85
CA VAL A 161 -13.51 -6.91 15.99
C VAL A 161 -14.19 -6.39 17.25
N GLN A 162 -14.80 -7.28 18.04
CA GLN A 162 -15.37 -6.91 19.35
C GLN A 162 -14.24 -6.82 20.39
N SER A 163 -13.44 -5.76 20.29
CA SER A 163 -12.22 -5.58 21.11
C SER A 163 -12.49 -5.46 22.61
N GLU A 164 -13.67 -4.97 23.00
CA GLU A 164 -14.06 -4.90 24.40
C GLU A 164 -14.32 -6.30 24.97
N GLU A 165 -15.09 -7.13 24.26
CA GLU A 165 -15.40 -8.50 24.64
C GLU A 165 -14.11 -9.34 24.75
N TRP A 166 -13.20 -9.19 23.77
CA TRP A 166 -11.87 -9.83 23.80
C TRP A 166 -11.03 -9.41 25.01
N TYR A 167 -11.04 -8.12 25.39
CA TYR A 167 -10.29 -7.64 26.56
C TYR A 167 -10.84 -8.23 27.86
N TYR A 168 -12.15 -8.31 28.02
CA TYR A 168 -12.77 -8.88 29.22
C TYR A 168 -12.51 -10.38 29.33
N ASP A 169 -12.65 -11.13 28.24
CA ASP A 169 -12.45 -12.59 28.21
C ASP A 169 -10.99 -13.00 28.47
N THR A 170 -10.01 -12.20 28.03
CA THR A 170 -8.58 -12.55 28.16
C THR A 170 -7.91 -11.97 29.41
N VAL A 171 -8.40 -10.85 29.98
CA VAL A 171 -7.66 -10.10 31.01
C VAL A 171 -8.29 -10.16 32.40
N MET A 172 -9.62 -10.27 32.53
CA MET A 172 -10.31 -10.12 33.83
C MET A 172 -10.54 -11.45 34.57
N ASP A 173 -10.70 -12.58 33.89
CA ASP A 173 -11.18 -13.83 34.53
C ASP A 173 -10.11 -14.93 34.77
N HIS A 174 -8.83 -14.73 34.39
CA HIS A 174 -7.79 -15.77 34.50
C HIS A 174 -6.41 -15.29 35.00
N GLU A 175 -5.75 -16.11 35.83
CA GLU A 175 -4.32 -15.98 36.18
C GLU A 175 -3.46 -16.09 34.91
N MET A 176 -2.27 -15.46 34.86
CA MET A 176 -1.48 -15.31 33.62
C MET A 176 -1.11 -16.65 32.94
N GLU A 177 -1.03 -17.75 33.69
CA GLU A 177 -0.68 -19.08 33.16
C GLU A 177 -1.89 -19.86 32.59
N ASP A 178 -3.12 -19.46 32.91
CA ASP A 178 -4.38 -20.12 32.49
C ASP A 178 -5.16 -19.32 31.42
N ARG A 179 -4.53 -18.31 30.82
CA ARG A 179 -5.16 -17.50 29.77
C ARG A 179 -5.12 -18.25 28.44
N ASN A 180 -6.28 -18.69 27.97
CA ASN A 180 -6.43 -19.18 26.61
C ASN A 180 -6.19 -18.03 25.62
N GLU A 181 -5.10 -18.13 24.84
CA GLU A 181 -4.85 -17.23 23.73
C GLU A 181 -5.87 -17.54 22.63
N ARG A 182 -6.67 -16.53 22.25
CA ARG A 182 -7.75 -16.64 21.26
C ARG A 182 -7.22 -16.88 19.85
N PHE A 183 -6.04 -16.34 19.54
CA PHE A 183 -5.37 -16.54 18.24
C PHE A 183 -4.04 -17.28 18.42
N PRO A 184 -4.07 -18.57 18.82
CA PRO A 184 -2.87 -19.28 19.21
C PRO A 184 -2.06 -19.78 18.00
N TYR A 185 -2.52 -19.51 16.78
CA TYR A 185 -1.92 -19.95 15.53
C TYR A 185 -1.58 -18.80 14.58
N GLN A 186 -0.46 -18.91 13.87
CA GLN A 186 -0.12 -18.07 12.72
C GLN A 186 -0.23 -18.87 11.42
N LEU A 187 -0.84 -18.28 10.41
CA LEU A 187 -0.79 -18.77 9.05
C LEU A 187 0.45 -18.19 8.36
N ALA A 188 1.44 -19.04 8.14
CA ALA A 188 2.71 -18.70 7.52
C ALA A 188 2.74 -19.09 6.04
N GLU A 189 3.70 -18.51 5.31
CA GLU A 189 3.93 -18.78 3.88
C GLU A 189 2.71 -18.56 2.98
N VAL A 190 1.81 -17.68 3.41
CA VAL A 190 0.72 -17.15 2.58
C VAL A 190 1.16 -15.88 1.89
N SER A 191 0.65 -15.68 0.68
CA SER A 191 0.83 -14.43 -0.05
C SER A 191 -0.51 -13.74 -0.34
N ALA A 192 -0.46 -12.40 -0.27
CA ALA A 192 -1.56 -11.55 -0.68
C ALA A 192 -1.72 -11.57 -2.20
N LYS A 193 -2.88 -11.08 -2.66
CA LYS A 193 -3.22 -11.03 -4.09
C LYS A 193 -2.09 -10.38 -4.89
N TRP A 194 -1.65 -11.05 -5.94
CA TRP A 194 -0.52 -10.59 -6.75
C TRP A 194 -0.71 -9.14 -7.20
N GLY A 195 0.33 -8.33 -7.04
CA GLY A 195 0.31 -6.90 -7.38
C GLY A 195 -0.38 -6.00 -6.37
N SER A 196 -0.95 -6.52 -5.27
CA SER A 196 -1.53 -5.69 -4.21
C SER A 196 -0.49 -4.86 -3.45
N GLY A 197 0.75 -5.35 -3.37
CA GLY A 197 1.82 -4.76 -2.56
C GLY A 197 1.74 -5.10 -1.06
N PHE A 198 0.71 -5.86 -0.65
CA PHE A 198 0.48 -6.23 0.74
C PHE A 198 1.38 -7.37 1.21
N SER A 199 1.75 -7.32 2.50
CA SER A 199 2.51 -8.37 3.19
C SER A 199 1.89 -8.59 4.58
N PRO A 200 0.68 -9.17 4.63
CA PRO A 200 -0.05 -9.30 5.89
C PRO A 200 0.56 -10.33 6.82
N LEU A 201 0.38 -10.13 8.13
CA LEU A 201 0.48 -11.19 9.11
C LEU A 201 -0.93 -11.75 9.34
N VAL A 202 -1.06 -13.07 9.30
CA VAL A 202 -2.36 -13.73 9.39
C VAL A 202 -2.36 -14.65 10.59
N PHE A 203 -3.32 -14.45 11.48
CA PHE A 203 -3.52 -15.24 12.68
C PHE A 203 -4.85 -15.98 12.61
N ILE A 204 -4.89 -17.18 13.16
CA ILE A 204 -6.07 -18.05 13.14
C ILE A 204 -6.57 -18.21 14.57
N GLU A 205 -7.89 -18.06 14.74
CA GLU A 205 -8.59 -18.25 16.01
C GLU A 205 -8.53 -19.72 16.44
N GLU A 206 -8.55 -19.99 17.74
CA GLU A 206 -8.45 -21.33 18.31
C GLU A 206 -9.44 -22.32 17.68
N ASP A 207 -10.67 -21.88 17.38
CA ASP A 207 -11.72 -22.69 16.76
C ASP A 207 -11.50 -22.98 15.26
N GLY A 208 -10.51 -22.32 14.64
CA GLY A 208 -10.21 -22.40 13.22
C GLY A 208 -11.23 -21.71 12.33
N GLN A 209 -12.13 -20.90 12.88
CA GLN A 209 -13.16 -20.18 12.12
C GLN A 209 -12.92 -18.67 12.08
N GLY A 210 -12.12 -18.12 12.97
CA GLY A 210 -11.69 -16.73 12.89
C GLY A 210 -10.34 -16.54 12.24
N ILE A 211 -10.21 -15.47 11.46
CA ILE A 211 -8.92 -15.03 10.90
C ILE A 211 -8.74 -13.55 11.19
N VAL A 212 -7.62 -13.20 11.82
CA VAL A 212 -7.16 -11.81 11.93
C VAL A 212 -6.04 -11.57 10.92
N VAL A 213 -6.25 -10.58 10.08
CA VAL A 213 -5.24 -10.06 9.17
C VAL A 213 -4.71 -8.75 9.75
N MET A 214 -3.41 -8.70 10.00
CA MET A 214 -2.70 -7.49 10.37
C MET A 214 -1.96 -6.93 9.15
N LYS A 215 -2.28 -5.69 8.77
CA LYS A 215 -1.60 -4.92 7.73
C LYS A 215 -1.17 -3.58 8.34
N GLU A 216 0.14 -3.39 8.48
CA GLU A 216 0.71 -2.17 9.08
C GLU A 216 0.11 -1.86 10.46
N ALA A 217 -0.68 -0.79 10.60
CA ALA A 217 -1.36 -0.38 11.83
C ALA A 217 -2.84 -0.79 11.88
N GLU A 218 -3.34 -1.49 10.85
CA GLU A 218 -4.74 -1.90 10.74
C GLU A 218 -4.89 -3.41 10.99
N GLN A 219 -5.99 -3.76 11.65
CA GLN A 219 -6.38 -5.15 11.90
C GLN A 219 -7.77 -5.37 11.31
N LYS A 220 -7.94 -6.48 10.60
CA LYS A 220 -9.22 -6.90 10.04
C LYS A 220 -9.53 -8.32 10.46
N TYR A 221 -10.75 -8.53 10.95
CA TYR A 221 -11.23 -9.83 11.35
C TYR A 221 -12.23 -10.37 10.32
N PHE A 222 -12.03 -11.63 9.96
CA PHE A 222 -12.86 -12.39 9.05
C PHE A 222 -13.37 -13.62 9.77
N ARG A 223 -14.66 -13.90 9.61
CA ARG A 223 -15.26 -15.14 10.11
C ARG A 223 -15.55 -16.07 8.93
N LEU A 224 -15.13 -17.31 9.11
CA LEU A 224 -15.32 -18.45 8.22
C LEU A 224 -16.56 -19.24 8.67
N GLU A 225 -17.24 -19.90 7.72
CA GLU A 225 -18.39 -20.76 7.99
C GLU A 225 -17.99 -22.13 8.57
N HIS A 226 -16.81 -22.62 8.17
CA HIS A 226 -16.27 -23.91 8.62
C HIS A 226 -14.86 -23.74 9.19
N SER A 227 -14.45 -24.69 10.04
CA SER A 227 -13.10 -24.66 10.59
C SER A 227 -12.08 -25.05 9.53
N ILE A 228 -10.98 -24.29 9.43
CA ILE A 228 -9.82 -24.63 8.57
C ILE A 228 -8.78 -25.49 9.30
N LEU A 229 -9.06 -25.91 10.53
CA LEU A 229 -8.19 -26.76 11.33
C LEU A 229 -8.73 -28.19 11.35
N GLN A 230 -7.90 -29.15 10.95
CA GLN A 230 -8.12 -30.57 11.20
C GLN A 230 -7.44 -30.94 12.51
N ARG A 231 -8.22 -31.39 13.49
CA ARG A 231 -7.68 -31.96 14.74
C ARG A 231 -7.60 -33.46 14.58
N GLY A 232 -6.50 -34.07 15.04
CA GLY A 232 -6.42 -35.53 15.10
C GLY A 232 -7.50 -36.07 16.03
N GLU A 233 -8.18 -37.15 15.63
CA GLU A 233 -9.00 -37.92 16.59
C GLU A 233 -8.06 -38.41 17.70
N SER A 234 -8.30 -37.96 18.93
CA SER A 234 -7.62 -38.48 20.13
C SER A 234 -8.30 -39.75 20.65
#